data_AF-T1PLL3-F1
#
_entry.id   AF-T1PLL3-F1
#
_cell.length_a   1.000
_cell.length_b   1.000
_cell.length_c   1.000
_cell.angle_alpha   90.00
_cell.angle_beta   90.00
_cell.angle_gamma   90.00
#
_symmetry.space_group_name_H-M   'P 1'
#
loop_
_entity.id
_entity.type
_entity.pdbx_description
1 polymer ?
#
loop_
_entity_poly.entity_id
_entity_poly.type
_entity_poly.pdbx_seq_one_letter_code
_entity_poly.pdbx_strand_id
1 'polypeptide(L)'
;MESTDYDEYVIAASSLYLAGKIKDDPVKIRDVINVANITLNRGSLPLELGDEYWSMRDAIVQAELLIARTLKFDLNMEHPHKYLLYYMKTLQDWLGADVWSSVPIAKTAASFLQDFHHSSKILNHKATHIAVCCLSLALQTYGVQVPLTDESDDQSQWYTPFVSDITKDKHWEIIEDIIEVYKQESDINNM
;
A
#
# COMPACT_ATOMS: atom_id res chain seq x y z
N MET A 1 23.80 6.49 -7.27
CA MET A 1 23.24 5.45 -6.39
C MET A 1 24.17 5.35 -5.20
N GLU A 2 23.84 6.04 -4.10
CA GLU A 2 24.54 5.79 -2.83
C GLU A 2 24.27 4.34 -2.47
N SER A 3 25.33 3.56 -2.28
CA SER A 3 25.23 2.20 -1.78
C SER A 3 24.59 2.26 -0.39
N THR A 4 23.33 1.88 -0.27
CA THR A 4 22.73 1.64 1.03
C THR A 4 23.55 0.55 1.72
N ASP A 5 24.07 0.83 2.92
CA ASP A 5 24.84 -0.11 3.77
C ASP A 5 24.03 -1.37 4.16
N TYR A 6 22.77 -1.46 3.75
CA TYR A 6 21.83 -2.52 4.09
C TYR A 6 21.40 -3.29 2.85
N ASP A 7 21.39 -4.62 2.97
CA ASP A 7 20.82 -5.53 1.99
C ASP A 7 19.28 -5.41 1.97
N GLU A 8 18.74 -4.91 0.86
CA GLU A 8 17.31 -4.69 0.63
C GLU A 8 16.46 -5.95 0.84
N TYR A 9 16.98 -7.13 0.48
CA TYR A 9 16.25 -8.39 0.60
C TYR A 9 16.22 -8.88 2.04
N VAL A 10 17.30 -8.67 2.79
CA VAL A 10 17.33 -8.94 4.23
C VAL A 10 16.35 -8.02 4.95
N ILE A 11 16.31 -6.73 4.62
CA ILE A 11 15.34 -5.78 5.19
C ILE A 11 13.91 -6.19 4.83
N ALA A 12 13.64 -6.59 3.58
CA ALA A 12 12.32 -7.04 3.15
C ALA A 12 11.86 -8.31 3.90
N ALA A 13 12.71 -9.33 3.98
CA ALA A 13 12.43 -10.58 4.70
C ALA A 13 12.19 -10.32 6.20
N SER A 14 13.00 -9.44 6.80
CA SER A 14 12.88 -9.06 8.21
C SER A 14 11.62 -8.25 8.49
N SER A 15 11.23 -7.36 7.57
CA SER A 15 9.98 -6.60 7.65
C SER A 15 8.77 -7.53 7.61
N LEU A 16 8.78 -8.54 6.73
CA LEU A 16 7.71 -9.55 6.66
C LEU A 16 7.66 -10.40 7.94
N TYR A 17 8.81 -10.84 8.44
CA TYR A 17 8.90 -11.60 9.69
C TYR A 17 8.38 -10.80 10.90
N LEU A 18 8.74 -9.51 10.98
CA LEU A 18 8.27 -8.60 12.02
C LEU A 18 6.76 -8.34 11.91
N ALA A 19 6.25 -8.10 10.70
CA ALA A 19 4.84 -7.85 10.43
C ALA A 19 3.94 -9.00 10.92
N GLY A 20 4.33 -10.27 10.67
CA GLY A 20 3.59 -11.42 11.17
C GLY A 20 3.45 -11.44 12.70
N LYS A 21 4.51 -11.05 13.42
CA LYS A 21 4.47 -10.94 14.88
C LYS A 21 3.57 -9.80 15.37
N ILE A 22 3.57 -8.66 14.68
CA ILE A 22 2.74 -7.50 15.04
C ILE A 22 1.24 -7.80 14.79
N LYS A 23 0.92 -8.57 13.76
CA LYS A 23 -0.47 -8.88 13.36
C LYS A 23 -1.03 -10.15 13.99
N ASP A 24 -0.38 -10.68 15.03
CA ASP A 24 -0.75 -11.93 15.70
C ASP A 24 -0.85 -13.15 14.75
N ASP A 25 -0.08 -13.14 13.65
CA ASP A 25 0.07 -14.24 12.70
C ASP A 25 1.55 -14.62 12.52
N PRO A 26 2.19 -15.21 13.55
CA PRO A 26 3.63 -15.42 13.55
C PRO A 26 4.04 -16.52 12.57
N VAL A 27 4.90 -16.14 11.62
CA VAL A 27 5.53 -17.06 10.66
C VAL A 27 6.85 -17.61 11.20
N LYS A 28 7.24 -18.82 10.81
CA LYS A 28 8.53 -19.38 11.23
C LYS A 28 9.65 -18.71 10.44
N ILE A 29 10.74 -18.35 11.12
CA ILE A 29 11.91 -17.74 10.47
C ILE A 29 12.49 -18.63 9.36
N ARG A 30 12.43 -19.96 9.50
CA ARG A 30 12.85 -20.90 8.46
C ARG A 30 12.02 -20.77 7.19
N ASP A 31 10.71 -20.56 7.32
CA ASP A 31 9.81 -20.41 6.18
C ASP A 31 10.09 -19.08 5.47
N VAL A 32 10.34 -18.01 6.23
CA VAL A 32 10.75 -16.70 5.69
C VAL A 32 12.06 -16.82 4.90
N ILE A 33 13.08 -17.48 5.48
CA ILE A 33 14.38 -17.69 4.81
C ILE A 33 14.21 -18.49 3.53
N ASN A 34 13.45 -19.59 3.56
CA ASN A 34 13.23 -20.43 2.40
C ASN A 34 12.49 -19.68 1.28
N VAL A 35 11.43 -18.94 1.63
CA VAL A 35 10.67 -18.15 0.65
C VAL A 35 11.52 -17.02 0.07
N ALA A 36 12.30 -16.31 0.89
CA ALA A 36 13.22 -15.28 0.41
C ALA A 36 14.25 -15.88 -0.57
N ASN A 37 14.88 -17.01 -0.19
CA ASN A 37 15.87 -17.67 -1.04
C ASN A 37 15.29 -18.14 -2.37
N ILE A 38 14.14 -18.82 -2.37
CA ILE A 38 13.53 -19.34 -3.61
C ILE A 38 13.01 -18.19 -4.50
N THR A 39 12.56 -17.08 -3.90
CA THR A 39 12.12 -15.89 -4.65
C THR A 39 13.29 -15.24 -5.40
N LEU A 40 14.45 -15.15 -4.76
CA LEU A 40 15.67 -14.57 -5.34
C LEU A 40 16.38 -15.55 -6.30
N ASN A 41 16.42 -16.83 -5.93
CA ASN A 41 17.09 -17.89 -6.65
C ASN A 41 16.06 -18.88 -7.22
N ARG A 42 15.32 -18.44 -8.24
CA ARG A 42 14.23 -19.26 -8.83
C ARG A 42 14.74 -20.65 -9.24
N GLY A 43 14.10 -21.69 -8.71
CA GLY A 43 14.45 -23.09 -8.98
C GLY A 43 15.48 -23.70 -8.02
N SER A 44 15.98 -22.95 -7.03
CA SER A 44 16.81 -23.50 -5.96
C SER A 44 16.00 -24.39 -5.02
N LEU A 45 16.68 -25.35 -4.39
CA LEU A 45 16.12 -26.08 -3.25
C LEU A 45 16.08 -25.19 -2.00
N PRO A 46 15.26 -25.53 -0.99
CA PRO A 46 15.35 -24.92 0.33
C PRO A 46 16.77 -24.97 0.89
N LEU A 47 17.16 -23.96 1.66
CA LEU A 47 18.48 -23.91 2.27
C LEU A 47 18.66 -25.07 3.26
N GLU A 48 19.77 -25.78 3.11
CA GLU A 48 20.24 -26.77 4.09
C GLU A 48 20.65 -26.07 5.39
N LEU A 49 20.66 -26.81 6.50
CA LEU A 49 21.06 -26.29 7.82
C LEU A 49 22.59 -26.12 7.93
N GLY A 50 23.18 -25.34 7.03
CA GLY A 50 24.59 -24.99 6.98
C GLY A 50 24.85 -23.52 7.32
N ASP A 51 26.08 -23.08 7.07
CA ASP A 51 26.56 -21.74 7.44
C ASP A 51 25.74 -20.61 6.81
N GLU A 52 25.31 -20.78 5.55
CA GLU A 52 24.47 -19.80 4.84
C GLU A 52 23.12 -19.59 5.53
N TYR A 53 22.47 -20.68 5.96
CA TYR A 53 21.19 -20.61 6.68
C TYR A 53 21.35 -19.86 8.02
N TRP A 54 22.39 -20.19 8.79
CA TRP A 54 22.63 -19.55 10.08
C TRP A 54 22.99 -18.07 9.92
N SER A 55 23.82 -17.74 8.92
CA SER A 55 24.15 -16.35 8.59
C SER A 55 22.90 -15.55 8.22
N MET A 56 22.02 -16.08 7.36
CA MET A 56 20.79 -15.41 6.96
C MET A 56 19.81 -15.25 8.14
N ARG A 57 19.70 -16.28 8.98
CA ARG A 57 18.89 -16.23 10.20
C ARG A 57 19.37 -15.11 11.13
N ASP A 58 20.67 -15.04 11.39
CA ASP A 58 21.24 -14.03 12.29
C ASP A 58 21.08 -12.63 11.69
N ALA A 59 21.25 -12.47 10.38
CA ALA A 59 21.00 -11.21 9.68
C ALA A 59 19.54 -10.75 9.82
N ILE A 60 18.57 -11.66 9.65
CA ILE A 60 17.14 -11.34 9.84
C ILE A 60 16.84 -10.89 11.27
N VAL A 61 17.39 -11.58 12.28
CA VAL A 61 17.17 -11.23 13.69
C VAL A 61 17.77 -9.86 14.02
N GLN A 62 18.96 -9.56 13.49
CA GLN A 62 19.60 -8.25 13.69
C GLN A 62 18.84 -7.14 12.96
N ALA A 63 18.43 -7.38 11.71
CA ALA A 63 17.66 -6.44 10.91
C ALA A 63 16.28 -6.18 11.51
N GLU A 64 15.62 -7.18 12.09
CA GLU A 64 14.38 -6.98 12.83
C GLU A 64 14.55 -5.95 13.97
N LEU A 65 15.57 -6.13 14.80
CA LEU A 65 15.84 -5.22 15.91
C LEU A 65 16.20 -3.82 15.40
N LEU A 66 16.93 -3.74 14.29
CA LEU A 66 17.25 -2.48 13.62
C LEU A 66 15.95 -1.77 13.17
N ILE A 67 15.06 -2.45 12.45
CA ILE A 67 13.79 -1.90 11.97
C ILE A 67 12.95 -1.39 13.15
N ALA A 68 12.79 -2.20 14.19
CA ALA A 68 12.04 -1.80 15.39
C ALA A 68 12.62 -0.54 16.05
N ARG A 69 13.95 -0.41 16.15
CA ARG A 69 14.60 0.78 16.70
C ARG A 69 14.45 2.00 15.80
N THR A 70 14.59 1.84 14.49
CA THR A 70 14.42 2.91 13.50
C THR A 70 13.00 3.48 13.55
N LEU A 71 12.00 2.61 13.73
CA LEU A 71 10.59 2.97 13.92
C LEU A 71 10.27 3.41 15.36
N LYS A 72 11.27 3.52 16.24
CA LYS A 72 11.10 3.87 17.66
C LYS A 72 10.09 2.98 18.40
N PHE A 73 10.00 1.72 17.98
CA PHE A 73 9.02 0.73 18.43
C PHE A 73 7.56 1.13 18.21
N ASP A 74 7.30 2.14 17.38
CA ASP A 74 5.97 2.45 16.89
C ASP A 74 5.66 1.60 15.66
N LEU A 75 5.08 0.44 15.92
CA LEU A 75 4.76 -0.58 14.92
C LEU A 75 3.27 -0.59 14.57
N ASN A 76 2.51 0.39 15.08
CA ASN A 76 1.08 0.52 14.84
C ASN A 76 0.83 1.32 13.57
N MET A 77 0.77 0.62 12.45
CA MET A 77 0.49 1.25 11.15
C MET A 77 -1.01 1.27 10.84
N GLU A 78 -1.54 2.45 10.54
CA GLU A 78 -2.85 2.60 9.91
C GLU A 78 -2.75 2.34 8.41
N HIS A 79 -3.55 1.42 7.90
CA HIS A 79 -3.55 1.07 6.48
C HIS A 79 -4.75 1.69 5.75
N PRO A 80 -4.56 2.26 4.54
CA PRO A 80 -5.65 2.86 3.76
C PRO A 80 -6.78 1.87 3.45
N HIS A 81 -6.46 0.58 3.29
CA HIS A 81 -7.40 -0.50 2.97
C HIS A 81 -8.66 -0.53 3.84
N LYS A 82 -8.50 -0.30 5.15
CA LYS A 82 -9.62 -0.27 6.09
C LYS A 82 -10.60 0.84 5.75
N TYR A 83 -10.09 2.05 5.52
CA TYR A 83 -10.90 3.22 5.18
C TYR A 83 -11.53 3.07 3.80
N LEU A 84 -10.77 2.56 2.82
CA LEU A 84 -11.25 2.31 1.47
C LEU A 84 -12.50 1.41 1.47
N LEU A 85 -12.49 0.33 2.26
CA LEU A 85 -13.63 -0.57 2.38
C LEU A 85 -14.87 0.14 2.95
N TYR A 86 -14.72 0.94 3.99
CA TYR A 86 -15.83 1.70 4.57
C TYR A 86 -16.39 2.72 3.58
N TYR A 87 -15.52 3.46 2.89
CA TYR A 87 -15.92 4.48 1.93
C TYR A 87 -16.63 3.86 0.72
N MET A 88 -16.11 2.74 0.20
CA MET A 88 -16.77 1.99 -0.88
C MET A 88 -18.17 1.54 -0.48
N LYS A 89 -18.36 1.05 0.75
CA LYS A 89 -19.67 0.57 1.20
C LYS A 89 -20.69 1.71 1.27
N THR A 90 -20.31 2.85 1.83
CA THR A 90 -21.17 4.03 1.89
C THR A 90 -21.46 4.57 0.48
N LEU A 91 -20.45 4.60 -0.39
CA LEU A 91 -20.61 5.09 -1.75
C LEU A 91 -21.53 4.20 -2.60
N GLN A 92 -21.47 2.88 -2.40
CA GLN A 92 -22.42 1.93 -3.00
C GLN A 92 -23.86 2.27 -2.63
N ASP A 93 -24.10 2.62 -1.36
CA ASP A 93 -25.44 2.97 -0.88
C ASP A 93 -25.93 4.32 -1.46
N TRP A 94 -25.01 5.26 -1.73
CA TRP A 94 -25.33 6.56 -2.35
C TRP A 94 -25.58 6.49 -3.86
N LEU A 95 -24.76 5.72 -4.59
CA LEU A 95 -24.86 5.57 -6.05
C LEU A 95 -25.99 4.63 -6.47
N GLY A 96 -26.41 3.73 -5.57
CA GLY A 96 -27.35 2.67 -5.86
C GLY A 96 -26.70 1.47 -6.55
N ALA A 97 -27.34 0.31 -6.42
CA ALA A 97 -26.80 -0.97 -6.88
C ALA A 97 -26.59 -1.02 -8.41
N ASP A 98 -27.45 -0.34 -9.18
CA ASP A 98 -27.40 -0.36 -10.64
C ASP A 98 -26.14 0.35 -11.17
N VAL A 99 -25.87 1.56 -10.67
CA VAL A 99 -24.68 2.33 -11.06
C VAL A 99 -23.41 1.66 -10.55
N TRP A 100 -23.42 1.20 -9.28
CA TRP A 100 -22.26 0.52 -8.69
C TRP A 100 -21.87 -0.76 -9.44
N SER A 101 -22.85 -1.51 -9.93
CA SER A 101 -22.60 -2.77 -10.66
C SER A 101 -22.29 -2.56 -12.15
N SER A 102 -22.56 -1.36 -12.68
CA SER A 102 -22.30 -1.03 -14.09
C SER A 102 -20.81 -0.91 -14.41
N VAL A 103 -20.00 -0.51 -13.42
CA VAL A 103 -18.55 -0.26 -13.57
C VAL A 103 -17.77 -0.81 -12.38
N PRO A 104 -16.55 -1.33 -12.57
CA PRO A 104 -15.80 -2.00 -11.52
C PRO A 104 -15.09 -1.02 -10.56
N ILE A 105 -15.78 0.01 -10.04
CA ILE A 105 -15.21 1.06 -9.16
C ILE A 105 -14.43 0.46 -7.99
N ALA A 106 -15.02 -0.54 -7.32
CA ALA A 106 -14.41 -1.19 -6.16
C ALA A 106 -13.05 -1.81 -6.50
N LYS A 107 -13.00 -2.56 -7.61
CA LYS A 107 -11.81 -3.25 -8.06
C LYS A 107 -10.74 -2.25 -8.49
N THR A 108 -11.13 -1.23 -9.26
CA THR A 108 -10.21 -0.23 -9.79
C THR A 108 -9.60 0.62 -8.67
N ALA A 109 -10.38 1.08 -7.70
CA ALA A 109 -9.84 1.81 -6.55
C ALA A 109 -8.93 0.94 -5.66
N ALA A 110 -9.24 -0.36 -5.50
CA ALA A 110 -8.35 -1.28 -4.80
C ALA A 110 -7.04 -1.52 -5.57
N SER A 111 -7.08 -1.58 -6.90
CA SER A 111 -5.88 -1.64 -7.75
C SER A 111 -5.03 -0.38 -7.62
N PHE A 112 -5.62 0.82 -7.68
CA PHE A 112 -4.89 2.07 -7.45
C PHE A 112 -4.18 2.10 -6.09
N LEU A 113 -4.86 1.64 -5.03
CA LEU A 113 -4.24 1.56 -3.72
C LEU A 113 -3.09 0.53 -3.70
N GLN A 114 -3.29 -0.64 -4.29
CA GLN A 114 -2.28 -1.70 -4.36
C GLN A 114 -1.02 -1.21 -5.08
N ASP A 115 -1.18 -0.53 -6.21
CA ASP A 115 -0.07 -0.07 -7.02
C ASP A 115 0.64 1.11 -6.33
N PHE A 116 -0.08 1.93 -5.57
CA PHE A 116 0.53 3.03 -4.82
C PHE A 116 1.52 2.57 -3.73
N HIS A 117 1.43 1.31 -3.26
CA HIS A 117 2.44 0.73 -2.37
C HIS A 117 3.82 0.54 -3.03
N HIS A 118 3.93 0.62 -4.36
CA HIS A 118 5.21 0.62 -5.06
C HIS A 118 5.94 1.97 -4.99
N SER A 119 5.27 3.03 -4.51
CA SER A 119 5.87 4.35 -4.31
C SER A 119 6.10 4.66 -2.84
N SER A 120 7.27 5.18 -2.50
CA SER A 120 7.57 5.66 -1.14
C SER A 120 6.69 6.85 -0.73
N LYS A 121 6.08 7.54 -1.71
CA LYS A 121 5.19 8.69 -1.46
C LYS A 121 3.94 8.32 -0.66
N ILE A 122 3.55 7.04 -0.62
CA ILE A 122 2.45 6.57 0.24
C ILE A 122 2.65 6.92 1.72
N LEU A 123 3.90 7.06 2.15
CA LEU A 123 4.24 7.42 3.53
C LEU A 123 4.07 8.92 3.84
N ASN A 124 3.91 9.76 2.81
CA ASN A 124 3.77 11.21 2.95
C ASN A 124 2.32 11.65 3.24
N HIS A 125 1.36 10.73 3.12
CA HIS A 125 -0.07 11.04 3.15
C HIS A 125 -0.81 10.20 4.20
N LYS A 126 -1.90 10.74 4.75
CA LYS A 126 -2.72 10.01 5.72
C LYS A 126 -3.45 8.86 5.04
N ALA A 127 -3.62 7.75 5.76
CA ALA A 127 -4.34 6.56 5.25
C ALA A 127 -5.79 6.87 4.81
N THR A 128 -6.48 7.75 5.52
CA THR A 128 -7.82 8.24 5.16
C THR A 128 -7.83 9.01 3.84
N HIS A 129 -6.84 9.88 3.63
CA HIS A 129 -6.72 10.71 2.43
C HIS A 129 -6.41 9.87 1.20
N ILE A 130 -5.48 8.91 1.33
CA ILE A 130 -5.13 7.98 0.26
C ILE A 130 -6.37 7.19 -0.18
N ALA A 131 -7.13 6.63 0.77
CA ALA A 131 -8.32 5.85 0.47
C ALA A 131 -9.39 6.65 -0.31
N VAL A 132 -9.65 7.90 0.09
CA VAL A 132 -10.56 8.79 -0.65
C VAL A 132 -10.01 9.06 -2.05
N CYS A 133 -8.72 9.37 -2.19
CA CYS A 133 -8.13 9.72 -3.49
C CYS A 133 -8.15 8.54 -4.48
N CYS A 134 -7.87 7.32 -4.02
CA CYS A 134 -8.01 6.11 -4.85
C CYS A 134 -9.45 5.93 -5.35
N LEU A 135 -10.45 6.22 -4.50
CA LEU A 135 -11.86 6.13 -4.86
C LEU A 135 -12.28 7.27 -5.81
N SER A 136 -11.82 8.50 -5.57
CA SER A 136 -12.01 9.64 -6.48
C SER A 136 -11.44 9.37 -7.87
N LEU A 137 -10.22 8.85 -7.95
CA LEU A 137 -9.58 8.51 -9.21
C LEU A 137 -10.36 7.43 -9.97
N ALA A 138 -10.86 6.41 -9.28
CA ALA A 138 -11.71 5.37 -9.89
C ALA A 138 -13.03 5.94 -10.44
N LEU A 139 -13.69 6.83 -9.70
CA LEU A 139 -14.91 7.49 -10.17
C LEU A 139 -14.64 8.36 -11.40
N GLN A 140 -13.58 9.16 -11.38
CA GLN A 140 -13.15 9.99 -12.51
C GLN A 140 -12.82 9.14 -13.75
N THR A 141 -12.14 8.00 -13.56
CA THR A 141 -11.78 7.07 -14.65
C THR A 141 -13.01 6.56 -15.40
N TYR A 142 -14.13 6.33 -14.70
CA TYR A 142 -15.38 5.84 -15.29
C TYR A 142 -16.41 6.95 -15.57
N GLY A 143 -16.09 8.21 -15.28
CA GLY A 143 -17.01 9.34 -15.44
C GLY A 143 -18.25 9.26 -14.55
N VAL A 144 -18.15 8.62 -13.37
CA VAL A 144 -19.27 8.48 -12.43
C VAL A 144 -19.30 9.69 -11.50
N GLN A 145 -20.41 10.43 -11.51
CA GLN A 145 -20.64 11.54 -10.59
C GLN A 145 -21.42 11.08 -9.37
N VAL A 146 -21.03 11.56 -8.19
CA VAL A 146 -21.73 11.26 -6.94
C VAL A 146 -22.95 12.18 -6.82
N PRO A 147 -24.16 11.63 -6.63
CA PRO A 147 -25.39 12.42 -6.50
C PRO A 147 -25.32 13.44 -5.36
N LEU A 148 -26.13 14.51 -5.47
CA LEU A 148 -26.37 15.50 -4.42
C LEU A 148 -25.13 16.30 -3.98
N THR A 149 -24.14 16.43 -4.86
CA THR A 149 -22.93 17.21 -4.59
C THR A 149 -22.88 18.38 -5.57
N ASP A 150 -22.68 19.59 -5.05
CA ASP A 150 -22.41 20.77 -5.86
C ASP A 150 -20.90 20.98 -5.89
N GLU A 151 -20.25 20.47 -6.94
CA GLU A 151 -18.79 20.54 -7.08
C GLU A 151 -18.25 21.99 -7.16
N SER A 152 -19.14 22.98 -7.33
CA SER A 152 -18.79 24.40 -7.38
C SER A 152 -18.41 25.00 -6.02
N ASP A 153 -18.75 24.33 -4.91
CA ASP A 153 -18.37 24.75 -3.56
C ASP A 153 -17.30 23.80 -2.98
N ASP A 154 -16.24 24.39 -2.42
CA ASP A 154 -15.15 23.66 -1.77
C ASP A 154 -15.64 22.83 -0.58
N GLN A 155 -16.72 23.26 0.09
CA GLN A 155 -17.31 22.54 1.20
C GLN A 155 -18.24 21.40 0.77
N SER A 156 -18.68 21.39 -0.48
CA SER A 156 -19.71 20.47 -1.00
C SER A 156 -19.14 19.29 -1.80
N GLN A 157 -17.84 19.01 -1.64
CA GLN A 157 -17.23 17.83 -2.24
C GLN A 157 -17.84 16.54 -1.67
N TRP A 158 -18.03 15.53 -2.52
CA TRP A 158 -18.66 14.27 -2.12
C TRP A 158 -17.91 13.55 -0.99
N TYR A 159 -16.61 13.80 -0.86
CA TYR A 159 -15.76 13.18 0.13
C TYR A 159 -15.67 13.91 1.47
N THR A 160 -16.22 15.13 1.59
CA THR A 160 -16.23 15.91 2.84
C THR A 160 -16.81 15.12 4.03
N PRO A 161 -17.88 14.30 3.88
CA PRO A 161 -18.40 13.48 4.99
C PRO A 161 -17.44 12.37 5.45
N PHE A 162 -16.54 11.91 4.57
CA PHE A 162 -15.53 10.89 4.90
C PHE A 162 -14.29 11.51 5.52
N VAL A 163 -13.87 12.66 4.98
CA VAL A 163 -12.63 13.35 5.30
C VAL A 163 -12.88 14.85 5.21
N SER A 164 -12.96 15.50 6.37
CA SER A 164 -13.22 16.94 6.47
C SER A 164 -11.95 17.79 6.51
N ASP A 165 -10.78 17.18 6.69
CA ASP A 165 -9.49 17.87 6.87
C ASP A 165 -8.63 17.91 5.59
N ILE A 166 -9.13 17.39 4.46
CA ILE A 166 -8.43 17.40 3.18
C ILE A 166 -8.79 18.65 2.37
N THR A 167 -7.78 19.34 1.84
CA THR A 167 -7.95 20.46 0.91
C THR A 167 -7.99 19.96 -0.53
N LYS A 168 -8.58 20.75 -1.45
CA LYS A 168 -8.58 20.42 -2.88
C LYS A 168 -7.18 20.25 -3.45
N ASP A 169 -6.25 21.13 -3.08
CA ASP A 169 -4.86 21.04 -3.53
C ASP A 169 -4.20 19.73 -3.07
N LYS A 170 -4.44 19.34 -1.81
CA LYS A 170 -3.88 18.09 -1.27
C LYS A 170 -4.51 16.85 -1.91
N HIS A 171 -5.81 16.91 -2.21
CA HIS A 171 -6.51 15.86 -2.94
C HIS A 171 -5.91 15.65 -4.33
N TRP A 172 -5.69 16.73 -5.08
CA TRP A 172 -5.02 16.67 -6.39
C TRP A 172 -3.57 16.18 -6.29
N GLU A 173 -2.80 16.66 -5.31
CA GLU A 173 -1.42 16.22 -5.07
C GLU A 173 -1.34 14.69 -4.88
N ILE A 174 -2.22 14.12 -4.06
CA ILE A 174 -2.25 12.67 -3.81
C ILE A 174 -2.65 11.91 -5.07
N ILE A 175 -3.63 12.41 -5.84
CA ILE A 175 -4.02 11.79 -7.11
C ILE A 175 -2.85 11.79 -8.10
N GLU A 176 -2.11 12.90 -8.22
CA GLU A 176 -0.93 12.98 -9.08
C GLU A 176 0.14 11.98 -8.66
N ASP A 177 0.40 11.86 -7.35
CA ASP A 177 1.34 10.87 -6.80
C ASP A 177 0.94 9.42 -7.11
N ILE A 178 -0.36 9.10 -7.07
CA ILE A 178 -0.88 7.78 -7.44
C ILE A 178 -0.68 7.54 -8.95
N ILE A 179 -1.00 8.52 -9.79
CA ILE A 179 -0.88 8.41 -11.25
C ILE A 179 0.59 8.27 -11.68
N GLU A 180 1.51 8.92 -10.97
CA GLU A 180 2.94 8.87 -11.28
C GLU A 180 3.50 7.44 -11.26
N VAL A 181 2.97 6.55 -10.41
CA VAL A 181 3.35 5.14 -10.37
C VAL A 181 3.24 4.49 -11.75
N TYR A 182 2.15 4.76 -12.47
CA TYR A 182 1.91 4.21 -13.80
C TYR A 182 2.80 4.82 -14.88
N LYS A 183 3.26 6.06 -14.70
CA LYS A 183 4.25 6.68 -15.61
C LYS A 183 5.60 5.98 -15.48
N GLN A 184 6.02 5.67 -14.25
CA GLN A 184 7.28 4.99 -13.99
C GLN A 184 7.27 3.52 -14.45
N GLU A 185 6.15 2.80 -14.30
CA GLU A 185 6.01 1.43 -14.85
C GLU A 185 6.10 1.39 -16.38
N SER A 186 5.62 2.43 -17.06
CA SER A 186 5.73 2.57 -18.51
C SER A 186 7.20 2.59 -18.95
N ASP A 187 8.06 3.25 -18.17
CA ASP A 187 9.48 3.40 -18.48
C ASP A 187 10.26 2.10 -18.20
N ILE A 188 9.88 1.35 -17.17
CA ILE A 188 10.49 0.04 -16.82
C ILE A 188 10.13 -1.04 -17.86
N ASN A 189 8.89 -1.06 -18.35
CA ASN A 189 8.45 -2.02 -19.38
C ASN A 189 8.99 -1.71 -20.80
N ASN A 190 9.51 -0.49 -21.01
CA ASN A 190 10.09 -0.06 -22.28
C ASN A 190 11.64 -0.15 -22.31
N MET A 191 12.27 -0.67 -21.24
CA MET A 191 13.68 -1.06 -21.19
C MET A 191 13.85 -2.56 -21.41
#